data_AF-A0A022LDY8-F1
#
_entry.id   AF-A0A022LDY8-F1
#
_cell.length_a   1.000
_cell.length_b   1.000
_cell.length_c   1.000
_cell.angle_alpha   90.00
_cell.angle_beta   90.00
_cell.angle_gamma   90.00
#
_symmetry.space_group_name_H-M   'P 1'
#
loop_
_entity.id
_entity.type
_entity.pdbx_description
1 polymer ?
#
loop_
_entity_poly.entity_id
_entity_poly.type
_entity_poly.pdbx_seq_one_letter_code
_entity_poly.pdbx_strand_id
1 'polypeptide(L)'
;MPEQVPDRYTSVDPIQNIDTNLPVVAVHGTADTMVAPANSERYIAAVTEAGGIGGLTLADGEDHVSVVSSDSPWYPRILDIITETSGKTVDELREIHSG
;
A
#
# COMPACT_ATOMS: atom_id res chain seq x y z
N MET A 1 22.23 15.75 3.93
CA MET A 1 21.40 15.02 4.91
C MET A 1 19.96 15.50 4.80
N PRO A 2 18.94 14.66 5.05
CA PRO A 2 17.52 15.03 4.96
C PRO A 2 17.18 16.30 5.76
N GLU A 3 17.91 16.53 6.85
CA GLU A 3 17.83 17.71 7.73
C GLU A 3 18.24 19.04 7.06
N GLN A 4 18.90 19.00 5.90
CA GLN A 4 19.43 20.20 5.23
C GLN A 4 18.46 20.79 4.19
N VAL A 5 17.35 20.11 3.89
CA VAL A 5 16.29 20.56 2.97
C VAL A 5 14.93 19.96 3.38
N PRO A 6 14.40 20.31 4.56
CA PRO A 6 13.13 19.74 5.06
C PRO A 6 11.95 19.97 4.09
N ASP A 7 11.91 21.13 3.42
CA ASP A 7 10.84 21.49 2.47
C ASP A 7 10.81 20.63 1.18
N ARG A 8 11.91 19.93 0.84
CA ARG A 8 11.94 19.02 -0.32
C ARG A 8 11.41 17.62 -0.02
N TYR A 9 11.30 17.25 1.26
CA TYR A 9 10.81 15.93 1.67
C TYR A 9 9.34 15.96 2.09
N THR A 10 8.82 17.10 2.55
CA THR A 10 7.40 17.28 2.87
C THR A 10 6.48 17.21 1.65
N SER A 11 6.98 17.50 0.45
CA SER A 11 6.18 17.51 -0.79
C SER A 11 6.08 16.16 -1.50
N VAL A 12 6.87 15.16 -1.11
CA VAL A 12 6.92 13.84 -1.79
C VAL A 12 6.74 12.65 -0.86
N ASP A 13 6.62 12.88 0.45
CA ASP A 13 6.22 11.83 1.38
C ASP A 13 4.71 11.61 1.22
N PRO A 14 4.26 10.43 0.73
CA PRO A 14 2.85 10.17 0.51
C PRO A 14 2.05 10.21 1.82
N ILE A 15 2.68 10.02 2.99
CA ILE A 15 2.01 10.19 4.31
C ILE A 15 1.58 11.64 4.53
N GLN A 16 2.30 12.61 3.97
CA GLN A 16 1.99 14.04 4.13
C GLN A 16 0.90 14.53 3.14
N ASN A 17 0.49 13.72 2.16
CA ASN A 17 -0.46 14.10 1.10
C ASN A 17 -1.53 13.00 0.88
N ILE A 18 -2.14 12.53 1.97
CA ILE A 18 -3.20 11.52 1.90
C ILE A 18 -4.48 12.15 1.34
N ASP A 19 -4.93 11.68 0.17
CA ASP A 19 -6.29 11.92 -0.33
C ASP A 19 -7.22 10.83 0.22
N THR A 20 -8.12 11.21 1.12
CA THR A 20 -9.04 10.28 1.79
C THR A 20 -10.15 9.74 0.88
N ASN A 21 -10.32 10.31 -0.32
CA ASN A 21 -11.29 9.85 -1.30
C ASN A 21 -10.71 8.85 -2.30
N LEU A 22 -9.38 8.66 -2.32
CA LEU A 22 -8.71 7.70 -3.19
C LEU A 22 -8.44 6.41 -2.42
N PRO A 23 -9.04 5.26 -2.81
CA PRO A 23 -8.71 3.98 -2.22
C PRO A 23 -7.26 3.58 -2.51
N VAL A 24 -6.56 3.10 -1.48
CA VAL A 24 -5.20 2.58 -1.63
C VAL A 24 -5.12 1.17 -1.07
N VAL A 25 -4.66 0.24 -1.90
CA VAL A 25 -4.32 -1.12 -1.49
C VAL A 25 -2.81 -1.33 -1.67
N ALA A 26 -2.09 -1.44 -0.57
CA ALA A 26 -0.65 -1.74 -0.57
C ALA A 26 -0.42 -3.26 -0.61
N VAL A 27 0.49 -3.71 -1.47
CA VAL A 27 0.98 -5.09 -1.52
C VAL A 27 2.48 -5.07 -1.22
N HIS A 28 2.95 -5.91 -0.29
CA HIS A 28 4.35 -5.91 0.15
C HIS A 28 4.83 -7.32 0.52
N GLY A 29 6.05 -7.70 0.13
CA GLY A 29 6.64 -8.99 0.51
C GLY A 29 7.24 -8.98 1.92
N THR A 30 6.98 -10.00 2.75
CA THR A 30 7.44 -10.00 4.16
C THR A 30 8.95 -10.15 4.33
N ALA A 31 9.65 -10.63 3.29
CA ALA A 31 11.11 -10.81 3.27
C ALA A 31 11.83 -9.68 2.52
N ASP A 32 11.16 -8.57 2.20
CA ASP A 32 11.81 -7.42 1.59
C ASP A 32 12.82 -6.76 2.55
N THR A 33 14.09 -6.83 2.16
CA THR A 33 15.22 -6.23 2.89
C THR A 33 15.72 -4.94 2.26
N MET A 34 15.24 -4.59 1.06
CA MET A 34 15.56 -3.33 0.38
C MET A 34 14.64 -2.20 0.84
N VAL A 35 13.34 -2.49 0.97
CA VAL A 35 12.34 -1.57 1.51
C VAL A 35 11.55 -2.33 2.57
N ALA A 36 11.62 -1.89 3.82
CA ALA A 36 10.97 -2.63 4.90
C ALA A 36 9.43 -2.65 4.75
N PRO A 37 8.75 -3.79 4.99
CA PRO A 37 7.28 -3.90 4.97
C PRO A 37 6.58 -2.92 5.91
N ALA A 38 7.27 -2.55 7.00
CA ALA A 38 6.84 -1.53 7.95
C ALA A 38 6.50 -0.18 7.28
N ASN A 39 7.05 0.12 6.11
CA ASN A 39 6.69 1.33 5.36
C ASN A 39 5.25 1.26 4.85
N SER A 40 4.85 0.13 4.25
CA SER A 40 3.47 -0.06 3.79
C SER A 40 2.49 -0.15 4.95
N GLU A 41 2.87 -0.82 6.05
CA GLU A 41 2.07 -0.86 7.28
C GLU A 41 1.79 0.55 7.82
N ARG A 42 2.85 1.36 8.00
CA ARG A 42 2.72 2.73 8.50
C ARG A 42 1.90 3.62 7.57
N TYR A 43 2.08 3.46 6.27
CA TYR A 43 1.33 4.24 5.29
C TYR A 43 -0.17 3.92 5.36
N ILE A 44 -0.55 2.65 5.33
CA ILE A 44 -1.95 2.24 5.42
C ILE A 44 -2.57 2.64 6.76
N ALA A 45 -1.82 2.51 7.87
CA ALA A 45 -2.26 3.01 9.17
C ALA A 45 -2.57 4.52 9.12
N ALA A 46 -1.68 5.33 8.52
CA ALA A 46 -1.91 6.77 8.37
C ALA A 46 -3.12 7.09 7.46
N VAL A 47 -3.33 6.33 6.37
CA VAL A 47 -4.52 6.48 5.51
C VAL A 47 -5.79 6.21 6.30
N THR A 48 -5.83 5.11 7.05
CA THR A 48 -6.99 4.74 7.88
C THR A 48 -7.24 5.76 8.99
N GLU A 49 -6.18 6.22 9.67
CA GLU A 49 -6.29 7.22 10.75
C GLU A 49 -6.78 8.58 10.23
N ALA A 50 -6.46 8.93 8.99
CA ALA A 50 -7.00 10.11 8.29
C ALA A 50 -8.46 9.92 7.81
N GLY A 51 -9.07 8.75 8.01
CA GLY A 51 -10.42 8.43 7.52
C GLY A 51 -10.48 8.07 6.03
N GLY A 52 -9.34 7.75 5.42
CA GLY A 52 -9.25 7.24 4.06
C GLY A 52 -9.59 5.76 3.95
N ILE A 53 -9.43 5.21 2.75
CA ILE A 53 -9.76 3.81 2.43
C ILE A 53 -8.44 3.07 2.18
N GLY A 54 -7.96 2.33 3.19
CA GLY A 54 -6.67 1.66 3.18
C GLY A 54 -6.79 0.13 3.27
N GLY A 55 -6.12 -0.58 2.37
CA GLY A 55 -5.95 -2.03 2.41
C GLY A 55 -4.47 -2.41 2.42
N LEU A 56 -4.11 -3.48 3.11
CA LEU A 56 -2.75 -4.04 3.12
C LEU A 56 -2.80 -5.55 2.86
N THR A 57 -2.00 -6.00 1.90
CA THR A 57 -1.73 -7.42 1.65
C THR A 57 -0.23 -7.68 1.82
N LEU A 58 0.12 -8.50 2.80
CA LEU A 58 1.49 -8.94 3.02
C LEU A 58 1.70 -10.32 2.39
N ALA A 59 2.60 -10.38 1.41
CA ALA A 59 2.94 -11.58 0.68
C ALA A 59 4.05 -12.33 1.42
N ASP A 60 3.68 -13.39 2.14
CA ASP A 60 4.62 -14.11 3.00
C ASP A 60 5.73 -14.77 2.19
N GLY A 61 6.99 -14.54 2.60
CA GLY A 61 8.19 -15.07 1.98
C GLY A 61 8.67 -14.34 0.72
N GLU A 62 7.87 -13.42 0.17
CA GLU A 62 8.25 -12.63 -1.01
C GLU A 62 9.24 -11.51 -0.61
N ASP A 63 10.16 -11.21 -1.52
CA ASP A 63 11.09 -10.09 -1.47
C ASP A 63 10.62 -8.91 -2.35
N HIS A 64 11.49 -7.91 -2.49
CA HIS A 64 11.20 -6.66 -3.23
C HIS A 64 10.75 -6.87 -4.69
N VAL A 65 11.20 -7.94 -5.35
CA VAL A 65 11.00 -8.14 -6.80
C VAL A 65 10.09 -9.33 -7.07
N SER A 66 10.23 -10.39 -6.29
CA SER A 66 9.44 -11.61 -6.43
C SER A 66 7.94 -11.34 -6.27
N VAL A 67 7.55 -10.42 -5.39
CA VAL A 67 6.13 -10.06 -5.20
C VAL A 67 5.42 -9.65 -6.49
N VAL A 68 6.10 -9.08 -7.49
CA VAL A 68 5.49 -8.70 -8.78
C VAL A 68 5.83 -9.66 -9.93
N SER A 69 6.61 -10.72 -9.67
CA SER A 69 7.00 -11.71 -10.66
C SER A 69 5.83 -12.64 -11.00
N SER A 70 5.66 -12.98 -12.28
CA SER A 70 4.68 -13.98 -12.72
C SER A 70 4.95 -15.38 -12.19
N ASP A 71 6.19 -15.65 -11.76
CA ASP A 71 6.59 -16.94 -11.19
C ASP A 71 6.29 -17.04 -9.69
N SER A 72 5.84 -15.94 -9.06
CA SER A 72 5.50 -15.91 -7.65
C SER A 72 4.21 -16.67 -7.36
N PRO A 73 4.13 -17.46 -6.28
CA PRO A 73 2.88 -18.05 -5.81
C PRO A 73 1.82 -16.98 -5.46
N TRP A 74 2.23 -15.75 -5.20
CA TRP A 74 1.33 -14.62 -4.90
C TRP A 74 0.80 -13.90 -6.14
N TYR A 75 1.37 -14.15 -7.32
CA TYR A 75 0.97 -13.46 -8.55
C TYR A 75 -0.52 -13.55 -8.86
N PRO A 76 -1.20 -14.71 -8.75
CA PRO A 76 -2.65 -14.79 -8.95
C PRO A 76 -3.42 -13.91 -7.96
N ARG A 77 -3.00 -13.89 -6.69
CA ARG A 77 -3.66 -13.07 -5.67
C ARG A 77 -3.53 -11.57 -5.95
N ILE A 78 -2.41 -11.15 -6.54
CA ILE A 78 -2.20 -9.75 -6.92
C ILE A 78 -3.09 -9.35 -8.10
N LEU A 79 -3.25 -10.24 -9.08
CA LEU A 79 -4.19 -10.03 -10.17
C LEU A 79 -5.65 -9.97 -9.67
N ASP A 80 -6.00 -10.82 -8.70
CA ASP A 80 -7.31 -10.79 -8.06
C ASP A 80 -7.53 -9.44 -7.37
N ILE A 81 -6.56 -8.94 -6.59
CA ILE A 81 -6.65 -7.62 -5.94
C ILE A 81 -6.87 -6.52 -6.97
N ILE A 82 -6.09 -6.48 -8.06
CA ILE A 82 -6.25 -5.47 -9.12
C ILE A 82 -7.65 -5.56 -9.74
N THR A 83 -8.12 -6.77 -10.04
CA THR A 83 -9.41 -7.00 -10.70
C THR A 83 -10.57 -6.65 -9.78
N GLU A 84 -10.51 -7.08 -8.52
CA GLU A 84 -11.52 -6.80 -7.49
C GLU A 84 -11.60 -5.31 -7.19
N THR A 85 -10.46 -4.64 -7.01
CA THR A 85 -10.42 -3.20 -6.68
C THR A 85 -10.88 -2.35 -7.85
N SER A 86 -10.43 -2.64 -9.08
CA SER A 86 -10.84 -1.87 -10.26
C SER A 86 -12.30 -2.07 -10.67
N GLY A 87 -12.89 -3.21 -10.28
CA GLY A 87 -14.30 -3.52 -10.54
C GLY A 87 -15.29 -2.91 -9.55
N LYS A 88 -14.83 -2.22 -8.49
CA LYS A 88 -15.67 -1.68 -7.40
C LYS A 88 -15.72 -0.17 -7.39
N THR A 89 -16.84 0.34 -6.90
CA THR A 89 -16.98 1.76 -6.56
C THR A 89 -16.21 2.11 -5.29
N VAL A 90 -15.93 3.39 -5.09
CA VAL A 90 -15.25 3.89 -3.89
C VAL A 90 -16.06 3.55 -2.62
N ASP A 91 -17.39 3.62 -2.68
CA ASP A 91 -18.26 3.29 -1.55
C ASP A 91 -18.19 1.80 -1.18
N GLU A 92 -18.22 0.90 -2.17
CA GLU A 92 -18.04 -0.54 -1.93
C GLU A 92 -16.65 -0.85 -1.34
N LEU A 93 -15.60 -0.17 -1.80
CA LEU A 93 -14.25 -0.32 -1.25
C LEU A 93 -14.15 0.23 0.18
N ARG A 94 -14.84 1.32 0.47
CA ARG A 94 -14.94 1.85 1.83
C ARG A 94 -15.57 0.83 2.76
N GLU A 95 -16.68 0.20 2.37
CA GLU A 95 -17.32 -0.85 3.18
C GLU A 95 -16.39 -2.03 3.46
N ILE A 96 -15.61 -2.48 2.46
CA ILE A 96 -14.67 -3.60 2.61
C ILE A 96 -13.52 -3.28 3.57
N HIS A 97 -13.03 -2.04 3.56
CA HIS A 97 -11.84 -1.62 4.30
C HIS A 97 -12.14 -0.83 5.58
N SER A 98 -13.41 -0.66 5.97
CA SER A 98 -13.81 0.02 7.23
C SER A 98 -13.67 -0.86 8.49
N GLY A 99 -12.81 -1.89 8.45
CA GLY A 99 -12.59 -2.85 9.54
C GLY A 99 -11.55 -2.41 10.54
#